data_AF-B2CI52-F1
#
_entry.id   AF-B2CI52-F1
#
_cell.length_a   1.000
_cell.length_b   1.000
_cell.length_c   1.000
_cell.angle_alpha   90.00
_cell.angle_beta   90.00
_cell.angle_gamma   90.00
#
_symmetry.space_group_name_H-M   'P 1'
#
loop_
_entity.id
_entity.type
_entity.pdbx_description
1 polymer ?
#
loop_
_entity_poly.entity_id
_entity_poly.type
_entity_poly.pdbx_seq_one_letter_code
_entity_poly.pdbx_strand_id
1 'polypeptide(L)' 'CNWCSYAGADLAGGARIQYPPTVRAIRVMCTGRVDMLFILKAFVEGADGVLVSGCHFGDCHY' A
#
# COMPACT_ATOMS: atom_id res chain seq x y z
N CYS A 1 -3.27 2.95 -1.92
CA CYS A 1 -3.18 4.15 -2.78
C CYS A 1 -3.25 5.40 -1.91
N ASN A 2 -2.92 6.59 -2.46
CA ASN A 2 -2.92 7.85 -1.73
C ASN A 2 -4.26 8.18 -1.06
N TRP A 3 -5.37 7.90 -1.74
CA TRP A 3 -6.68 8.42 -1.37
C TRP A 3 -7.39 7.63 -0.27
N CYS A 4 -7.30 6.30 -0.28
CA CYS A 4 -7.99 5.46 0.70
C CYS A 4 -7.01 4.74 1.63
N SER A 5 -6.20 3.82 1.12
CA SER A 5 -5.37 2.95 1.96
C SER A 5 -4.26 3.70 2.71
N TYR A 6 -3.64 4.70 2.07
CA TYR A 6 -2.59 5.50 2.70
C TYR A 6 -3.18 6.38 3.81
N ALA A 7 -4.34 7.01 3.55
CA ALA A 7 -5.11 7.70 4.59
C ALA A 7 -5.49 6.75 5.75
N GLY A 8 -5.88 5.50 5.45
CA GLY A 8 -6.11 4.47 6.47
C GLY A 8 -4.87 4.16 7.30
N ALA A 9 -3.69 4.10 6.69
CA ALA A 9 -2.41 3.94 7.41
C ALA A 9 -2.10 5.16 8.29
N ASP A 10 -2.34 6.38 7.80
CA ASP A 10 -2.18 7.61 8.58
C ASP A 10 -3.15 7.66 9.77
N LEU A 11 -4.41 7.23 9.57
CA LEU A 11 -5.41 7.10 10.63
C LEU A 11 -5.00 6.08 11.69
N ALA A 12 -4.43 4.94 11.30
CA ALA A 12 -3.89 3.96 12.24
C ALA A 12 -2.77 4.56 13.11
N GLY A 13 -1.89 5.38 12.50
CA GLY A 13 -0.87 6.15 13.22
C GLY A 13 -1.47 7.18 14.19
N GLY A 14 -2.47 7.95 13.75
CA GLY A 14 -3.19 8.91 14.59
C GLY A 14 -3.92 8.27 15.76
N ALA A 15 -4.48 7.07 15.54
CA ALA A 15 -5.13 6.25 16.56
C ALA A 15 -4.15 5.43 17.42
N ARG A 16 -2.85 5.52 17.15
CA ARG A 16 -1.78 4.80 17.88
C ARG A 16 -1.91 3.28 17.86
N ILE A 17 -2.51 2.73 16.80
CA ILE A 17 -2.66 1.28 16.62
C ILE A 17 -1.28 0.67 16.36
N GLN A 18 -0.87 -0.27 17.22
CA GLN A 18 0.41 -0.97 17.07
C GLN A 18 0.27 -2.12 16.07
N TYR A 19 1.31 -2.29 15.27
CA TYR A 19 1.46 -3.39 14.32
C TYR A 19 2.95 -3.73 14.17
N PRO A 20 3.31 -4.92 13.68
CA PRO A 20 4.70 -5.30 13.48
C PRO A 20 5.43 -4.34 12.51
N PRO A 21 6.68 -3.93 12.78
CA PRO A 21 7.43 -2.97 11.96
C PRO A 21 8.04 -3.63 10.69
N THR A 22 7.39 -4.64 10.13
CA THR A 22 7.88 -5.43 8.99
C THR A 22 7.48 -4.83 7.63
N VAL A 23 6.48 -3.95 7.61
CA VAL A 23 5.96 -3.35 6.38
C VAL A 23 6.63 -2.00 6.11
N ARG A 24 7.07 -1.78 4.88
CA ARG A 24 7.54 -0.48 4.38
C ARG A 24 6.60 0.03 3.30
N ALA A 25 5.91 1.12 3.56
CA ALA A 25 4.90 1.66 2.65
C ALA A 25 5.55 2.45 1.49
N ILE A 26 5.12 2.16 0.26
CA ILE A 26 5.44 2.95 -0.94
C ILE A 26 4.16 3.63 -1.42
N ARG A 27 4.17 4.96 -1.49
CA ARG A 27 2.99 5.74 -1.87
C ARG A 27 2.86 5.83 -3.40
N VAL A 28 1.67 5.50 -3.90
CA VAL A 28 1.25 5.75 -5.29
C VAL A 28 -0.12 6.41 -5.29
N MET A 29 -0.43 7.20 -6.32
CA MET A 29 -1.71 7.92 -6.40
C MET A 29 -2.91 6.98 -6.52
N CYS A 30 -2.81 5.96 -7.38
CA CYS A 30 -3.86 4.96 -7.59
C CYS A 30 -3.24 3.55 -7.62
N THR A 31 -3.99 2.51 -7.25
CA THR A 31 -3.58 1.12 -7.47
C THR A 31 -3.42 0.78 -8.94
N GLY A 32 -4.12 1.49 -9.84
CA GLY A 32 -3.91 1.36 -11.29
C GLY A 32 -2.50 1.76 -11.76
N ARG A 33 -1.69 2.41 -10.92
CA ARG A 33 -0.27 2.69 -11.21
C ARG A 33 0.63 1.47 -10.94
N VAL A 34 0.16 0.48 -10.18
CA VAL A 34 0.97 -0.67 -9.78
C VAL A 34 1.06 -1.66 -10.93
N ASP A 35 2.25 -1.78 -11.51
CA ASP A 35 2.57 -2.77 -12.53
C ASP A 35 3.12 -4.05 -11.89
N MET A 36 2.92 -5.19 -12.56
CA MET A 36 3.42 -6.49 -12.12
C MET A 36 4.95 -6.52 -11.97
N LEU A 37 5.69 -5.76 -12.79
CA LEU A 37 7.15 -5.65 -12.68
C LEU A 37 7.60 -5.04 -11.35
N PHE A 38 6.81 -4.17 -10.72
CA PHE A 38 7.15 -3.63 -9.40
C PHE A 38 7.10 -4.71 -8.32
N ILE A 39 6.11 -5.60 -8.40
CA ILE A 39 5.93 -6.72 -7.48
C ILE A 39 7.08 -7.72 -7.66
N LEU A 40 7.38 -8.10 -8.90
CA LEU A 40 8.48 -9.02 -9.20
C LEU A 40 9.83 -8.45 -8.76
N LYS A 41 10.06 -7.15 -8.99
CA LYS A 41 11.28 -6.47 -8.52
C LYS A 41 11.42 -6.53 -7.00
N ALA A 42 10.34 -6.31 -6.25
CA ALA A 42 10.38 -6.40 -4.79
C ALA A 42 10.79 -7.80 -4.31
N PHE A 43 10.31 -8.86 -4.96
CA PHE A 43 10.75 -10.23 -4.66
C PHE A 43 12.22 -10.47 -5.02
N VAL A 44 12.69 -9.98 -6.18
CA VAL A 44 14.11 -10.06 -6.57
C VAL A 44 15.02 -9.33 -5.57
N GLU A 45 14.55 -8.23 -5.00
CA GLU A 45 15.26 -7.46 -3.96
C GLU A 45 15.15 -8.09 -2.55
N GLY A 46 14.51 -9.25 -2.41
CA GLY A 46 14.49 -10.04 -1.18
C GLY A 46 13.29 -9.81 -0.26
N ALA A 47 12.17 -9.29 -0.78
CA ALA A 47 10.94 -9.21 0.01
C ALA A 47 10.32 -10.59 0.26
N ASP A 48 9.95 -10.90 1.50
CA ASP A 48 9.19 -12.12 1.85
C ASP A 48 7.71 -12.04 1.44
N GLY A 49 7.19 -10.82 1.24
CA GLY A 49 5.81 -10.57 0.86
C GLY A 49 5.57 -9.16 0.35
N VAL A 50 4.58 -9.02 -0.53
CA VAL A 50 4.18 -7.74 -1.13
C VAL A 50 2.68 -7.52 -0.90
N LEU A 51 2.32 -6.41 -0.28
CA LEU A 51 0.93 -5.98 -0.11
C LEU A 51 0.62 -4.83 -1.06
N VAL A 52 -0.41 -5.01 -1.89
CA VAL A 52 -0.99 -3.94 -2.71
C VAL A 52 -2.39 -3.65 -2.19
N SER A 53 -2.63 -2.40 -1.79
CA SER A 53 -3.93 -1.97 -1.24
C SER A 53 -4.40 -0.68 -1.90
N GLY A 54 -5.71 -0.60 -2.18
CA GLY A 54 -6.39 0.48 -2.87
C GLY A 54 -7.66 0.94 -2.17
N CYS A 55 -8.49 1.70 -2.90
CA CYS A 55 -9.86 1.98 -2.52
C CYS A 55 -10.75 0.74 -2.71
N HIS A 56 -11.93 0.74 -2.09
CA HIS A 56 -12.96 -0.25 -2.41
C HIS A 56 -13.38 -0.13 -3.88
N PHE A 57 -13.88 -1.23 -4.46
CA PHE A 57 -14.37 -1.22 -5.84
C PHE A 57 -15.57 -0.27 -5.97
N GLY A 58 -15.51 0.65 -6.95
CA GLY A 58 -16.50 1.72 -7.14
C GLY A 58 -16.11 3.05 -6.51
N ASP A 59 -15.22 3.06 -5.52
CA ASP A 59 -14.77 4.26 -4.80
C ASP A 59 -13.38 4.73 -5.24
N CYS A 60 -12.95 4.33 -6.44
CA CYS A 60 -11.67 4.81 -6.95
C CYS A 60 -11.76 6.32 -7.16
N HIS A 61 -10.72 7.05 -6.73
CA HIS A 61 -10.66 8.50 -6.92
C HIS A 61 -10.56 8.91 -8.40
N TYR A 62 -10.14 7.96 -9.24
CA TYR A 62 -10.05 8.08 -10.70
C TYR A 62 -10.99 7.07 -11.34
#